data_AF-A0AAE9F6S1-F1
#
_entry.id   AF-A0AAE9F6S1-F1
#
_cell.length_a   1.000
_cell.length_b   1.000
_cell.length_c   1.000
_cell.angle_alpha   90.00
_cell.angle_beta   90.00
_cell.angle_gamma   90.00
#
_symmetry.space_group_name_H-M   'P 1'
#
loop_
_entity.id
_entity.type
_entity.pdbx_description
1 polymer ?
#
loop_
_entity_poly.entity_id
_entity_poly.type
_entity_poly.pdbx_seq_one_letter_code
_entity_poly.pdbx_strand_id
1 'polypeptide(L)'
;MFWNPFNCCQIFLPWKYGTCEPKSSDGRVIFSFPWENVTIVGTTDDEAEPSHSPNVSEKEIQYILEEMNRSYAKEYQIKREDVISAWSGIRGLVWDPRKKNHRTLARGHVVDVDPSGLITIAGGKLTTFRHMAEETMNKVMENNRFDEVKPCATRGMKFEGGLNYTPMLYREISRKYGLEEKVASHLCHTYGDKVYEVLKLCKSTGKQFPAIGHRLHPDFPFLEAEVRYSVKEEYARIPADILARRTRLSLLDARAAKQVLPRVVSIMAEELGWNPCQQKKNYEAGLEFLKVEMGVFNLGKGKGERMELTSSEESQIASIFKKIDKEGRGTFSSSDLKEFLNEQKKSQNVQKDILVDVITEANDGNRFISQEELQKIYLNIKNGSYKGRRLIDHLGELKTE
;
A
#
# COMPACT_ATOMS: atom_id res chain seq x y z
N MET A 1 13.06 -22.79 -5.34
CA MET A 1 12.64 -21.59 -4.57
C MET A 1 11.14 -21.46 -4.74
N PHE A 2 10.40 -20.97 -3.74
CA PHE A 2 8.97 -20.78 -3.89
C PHE A 2 8.59 -19.30 -3.96
N TRP A 3 7.56 -19.02 -4.73
CA TRP A 3 7.03 -17.71 -5.03
C TRP A 3 5.99 -17.27 -4.00
N ASN A 4 5.87 -15.96 -3.79
CA ASN A 4 4.81 -15.34 -2.98
C ASN A 4 4.37 -14.03 -3.63
N PRO A 5 3.27 -14.01 -4.38
CA PRO A 5 2.58 -12.81 -4.71
C PRO A 5 1.64 -12.44 -3.58
N PHE A 6 1.72 -11.20 -3.19
CA PHE A 6 0.64 -10.56 -2.46
C PHE A 6 -0.05 -9.65 -3.46
N ASN A 7 -1.37 -9.83 -3.61
CA ASN A 7 -2.19 -8.89 -4.35
C ASN A 7 -2.75 -7.89 -3.35
N CYS A 8 -2.59 -6.60 -3.62
CA CYS A 8 -3.43 -5.58 -3.00
C CYS A 8 -4.69 -5.43 -3.84
N CYS A 9 -5.77 -6.00 -3.34
CA CYS A 9 -7.08 -5.64 -3.81
C CYS A 9 -7.61 -4.54 -2.88
N GLN A 10 -8.25 -3.50 -3.40
CA GLN A 10 -9.06 -2.63 -2.55
C GLN A 10 -10.38 -3.33 -2.25
N ILE A 11 -10.31 -4.47 -1.57
CA ILE A 11 -11.49 -5.09 -0.99
C ILE A 11 -11.55 -4.51 0.40
N PHE A 12 -12.44 -3.55 0.67
CA PHE A 12 -12.86 -3.36 2.05
C PHE A 12 -13.69 -4.59 2.42
N LEU A 13 -13.04 -5.65 2.90
CA LEU A 13 -13.74 -6.63 3.70
C LEU A 13 -14.21 -5.86 4.93
N PRO A 14 -15.49 -5.97 5.35
CA PRO A 14 -16.08 -5.14 6.40
C PRO A 14 -15.47 -5.34 7.81
N TRP A 15 -14.37 -6.07 7.90
CA TRP A 15 -13.78 -6.54 9.13
C TRP A 15 -12.54 -5.72 9.47
N LYS A 16 -12.47 -5.24 10.71
CA LYS A 16 -11.25 -4.67 11.31
C LYS A 16 -10.16 -5.73 11.59
N TYR A 17 -10.38 -6.97 11.17
CA TYR A 17 -9.57 -8.13 11.50
C TYR A 17 -9.17 -8.86 10.23
N GLY A 18 -7.98 -9.46 10.23
CA GLY A 18 -7.56 -10.36 9.16
C GLY A 18 -8.35 -11.67 9.19
N THR A 19 -8.60 -12.23 8.01
CA THR A 19 -9.21 -13.55 7.85
C THR A 19 -8.17 -14.54 7.33
N CYS A 20 -8.38 -15.81 7.67
CA CYS A 20 -7.55 -16.93 7.25
C CYS A 20 -8.47 -18.02 6.71
N GLU A 21 -8.39 -18.27 5.42
CA GLU A 21 -9.03 -19.41 4.78
C GLU A 21 -8.11 -20.62 4.89
N PRO A 22 -8.45 -21.62 5.72
CA PRO A 22 -7.53 -22.71 6.05
C PRO A 22 -7.38 -23.75 4.93
N LYS A 23 -8.23 -23.70 3.90
CA LYS A 23 -8.24 -24.67 2.81
C LYS A 23 -8.77 -24.05 1.52
N SER A 24 -7.86 -23.53 0.70
CA SER A 24 -8.13 -23.17 -0.71
C SER A 24 -8.44 -24.40 -1.56
N SER A 25 -8.76 -24.21 -2.84
CA SER A 25 -9.06 -25.30 -3.78
C SER A 25 -7.96 -26.36 -3.90
N ASP A 26 -6.71 -25.99 -3.63
CA ASP A 26 -5.52 -26.85 -3.67
C ASP A 26 -4.93 -27.13 -2.28
N GLY A 27 -5.65 -26.78 -1.20
CA GLY A 27 -5.26 -27.09 0.17
C GLY A 27 -4.22 -26.15 0.79
N ARG A 28 -3.90 -25.03 0.14
CA ARG A 28 -3.10 -23.94 0.71
C ARG A 28 -3.96 -23.08 1.65
N VAL A 29 -3.28 -22.18 2.37
CA VAL A 29 -3.92 -21.20 3.25
C VAL A 29 -3.85 -19.83 2.58
N ILE A 30 -4.99 -19.14 2.51
CA ILE A 30 -5.08 -17.78 2.00
C ILE A 30 -5.43 -16.86 3.15
N PHE A 31 -4.68 -15.76 3.25
CA PHE A 31 -4.91 -14.72 4.21
C PHE A 31 -5.42 -13.47 3.52
N SER A 32 -6.34 -12.78 4.18
CA SER A 32 -6.76 -11.42 3.83
C SER A 32 -6.54 -10.52 5.04
N PHE A 33 -5.79 -9.43 4.88
CA PHE A 33 -5.48 -8.51 5.98
C PHE A 33 -5.82 -7.06 5.60
N PRO A 34 -6.55 -6.32 6.45
CA PRO A 34 -6.67 -4.87 6.27
C PRO A 34 -5.31 -4.21 6.53
N TRP A 35 -4.90 -3.32 5.63
CA TRP A 35 -3.65 -2.58 5.71
C TRP A 35 -3.81 -1.21 5.04
N GLU A 36 -3.60 -0.10 5.77
CA GLU A 36 -3.59 1.27 5.20
C GLU A 36 -4.78 1.58 4.26
N ASN A 37 -6.01 1.22 4.68
CA ASN A 37 -7.28 1.37 3.94
C ASN A 37 -7.43 0.50 2.68
N VAL A 38 -6.55 -0.48 2.47
CA VAL A 38 -6.68 -1.53 1.45
C VAL A 38 -6.71 -2.91 2.12
N THR A 39 -6.98 -3.97 1.36
CA THR A 39 -6.83 -5.36 1.85
C THR A 39 -5.78 -6.09 1.04
N ILE A 40 -4.78 -6.60 1.75
CA ILE A 40 -3.79 -7.49 1.14
C ILE A 40 -4.36 -8.89 1.15
N VAL A 41 -4.36 -9.55 -0.01
CA VAL A 41 -4.75 -10.94 -0.17
C VAL A 41 -3.58 -11.74 -0.73
N GLY A 42 -3.30 -12.89 -0.12
CA GLY A 42 -2.26 -13.79 -0.60
C GLY A 42 -2.26 -15.11 0.16
N THR A 43 -1.46 -16.09 -0.22
CA THR A 43 -0.40 -16.00 -1.23
C THR A 43 -0.42 -17.25 -2.12
N THR A 44 0.17 -17.17 -3.30
CA THR A 44 0.52 -18.38 -4.08
C THR A 44 1.87 -18.92 -3.62
N ASP A 45 2.22 -20.13 -4.10
CA ASP A 45 3.38 -20.91 -3.69
C ASP A 45 3.88 -21.75 -4.86
N ASP A 46 4.32 -21.08 -5.92
CA ASP A 46 4.75 -21.73 -7.16
C ASP A 46 6.29 -21.77 -7.23
N GLU A 47 6.87 -22.70 -8.00
CA GLU A 47 8.33 -22.75 -8.18
C GLU A 47 8.80 -21.56 -9.03
N ALA A 48 9.95 -20.99 -8.66
CA ALA A 48 10.51 -19.86 -9.39
C ALA A 48 12.04 -19.89 -9.48
N GLU A 49 12.52 -19.39 -10.62
CA GLU A 49 13.93 -19.10 -10.85
C GLU A 49 14.36 -17.86 -10.04
N PRO A 50 15.61 -17.83 -9.56
CA PRO A 50 16.13 -16.66 -8.86
C PRO A 50 16.15 -15.45 -9.79
N SER A 51 15.53 -14.36 -9.34
CA SER A 51 15.49 -13.08 -10.04
C SER A 51 15.57 -11.93 -9.05
N HIS A 52 16.24 -10.85 -9.44
CA HIS A 52 16.23 -9.60 -8.69
C HIS A 52 14.91 -8.82 -8.82
N SER A 53 14.14 -9.10 -9.87
CA SER A 53 12.89 -8.43 -10.20
C SER A 53 11.83 -9.47 -10.58
N PRO A 54 11.28 -10.23 -9.62
CA PRO A 54 10.22 -11.19 -9.91
C PRO A 54 8.93 -10.45 -10.34
N ASN A 55 8.29 -10.93 -11.40
CA ASN A 55 7.15 -10.26 -12.03
C ASN A 55 5.83 -10.91 -11.66
N VAL A 56 4.80 -10.14 -11.29
CA VAL A 56 3.47 -10.73 -11.02
C VAL A 56 2.88 -11.36 -12.29
N SER A 57 2.37 -12.60 -12.22
CA SER A 57 1.65 -13.22 -13.34
C SER A 57 0.14 -13.02 -13.23
N GLU A 58 -0.53 -12.83 -14.37
CA GLU A 58 -1.98 -12.69 -14.41
C GLU A 58 -2.71 -13.97 -13.94
N LYS A 59 -2.08 -15.13 -14.15
CA LYS A 59 -2.58 -16.42 -13.66
C LYS A 59 -2.73 -16.42 -12.14
N GLU A 60 -1.79 -15.82 -11.43
CA GLU A 60 -1.79 -15.80 -9.96
C GLU A 60 -2.74 -14.76 -9.40
N ILE A 61 -2.90 -13.63 -10.11
CA ILE A 61 -3.97 -12.67 -9.83
C ILE A 61 -5.32 -13.35 -9.95
N GLN A 62 -5.56 -14.05 -11.06
CA GLN A 62 -6.81 -14.74 -11.31
C GLN A 62 -7.07 -15.85 -10.29
N TYR A 63 -6.05 -16.63 -9.90
CA TYR A 63 -6.18 -17.63 -8.84
C TYR A 63 -6.63 -17.01 -7.51
N ILE A 64 -5.99 -15.92 -7.07
CA ILE A 64 -6.38 -15.24 -5.83
C ILE A 64 -7.81 -14.68 -5.92
N LEU A 65 -8.20 -14.11 -7.06
CA LEU A 65 -9.56 -13.62 -7.28
C LEU A 65 -10.60 -14.75 -7.24
N GLU A 66 -10.30 -15.91 -7.82
CA GLU A 66 -11.18 -17.08 -7.80
C GLU A 66 -11.36 -17.63 -6.40
N GLU A 67 -10.30 -17.72 -5.61
CA GLU A 67 -10.36 -18.16 -4.22
C GLU A 67 -11.16 -17.19 -3.36
N MET A 68 -10.92 -15.88 -3.50
CA MET A 68 -11.70 -14.89 -2.78
C MET A 68 -13.18 -14.94 -3.17
N ASN A 69 -13.50 -15.10 -4.45
CA ASN A 69 -14.89 -15.20 -4.89
C ASN A 69 -15.54 -16.52 -4.47
N ARG A 70 -14.80 -17.62 -4.32
CA ARG A 70 -15.37 -18.85 -3.71
C ARG A 70 -15.91 -18.58 -2.31
N SER A 71 -15.22 -17.76 -1.55
CA SER A 71 -15.53 -17.48 -0.15
C SER A 71 -16.50 -16.33 0.07
N TYR A 72 -16.53 -15.36 -0.85
CA TYR A 72 -17.23 -14.08 -0.64
C TYR A 72 -18.20 -13.67 -1.77
N ALA A 73 -18.37 -14.47 -2.84
CA ALA A 73 -19.20 -14.06 -3.98
C ALA A 73 -20.68 -13.83 -3.64
N LYS A 74 -21.19 -14.34 -2.52
CA LYS A 74 -22.57 -14.08 -2.08
C LYS A 74 -22.76 -12.66 -1.59
N GLU A 75 -21.74 -12.09 -0.94
CA GLU A 75 -21.75 -10.73 -0.41
C GLU A 75 -21.25 -9.73 -1.44
N TYR A 76 -20.16 -10.04 -2.14
CA TYR A 76 -19.54 -9.16 -3.13
C TYR A 76 -18.67 -9.94 -4.11
N GLN A 77 -18.91 -9.73 -5.41
CA GLN A 77 -18.06 -10.30 -6.46
C GLN A 77 -16.88 -9.38 -6.74
N ILE A 78 -15.69 -9.82 -6.35
CA ILE A 78 -14.44 -9.09 -6.54
C ILE A 78 -14.00 -9.26 -7.98
N LYS A 79 -13.73 -8.14 -8.66
CA LYS A 79 -13.33 -8.12 -10.07
C LYS A 79 -11.85 -7.79 -10.22
N ARG A 80 -11.32 -8.02 -11.42
CA ARG A 80 -9.92 -7.74 -11.76
C ARG A 80 -9.58 -6.25 -11.65
N GLU A 81 -10.57 -5.38 -11.86
CA GLU A 81 -10.45 -3.93 -11.76
C GLU A 81 -10.28 -3.44 -10.31
N ASP A 82 -10.70 -4.24 -9.33
CA ASP A 82 -10.55 -3.95 -7.90
C ASP A 82 -9.09 -4.17 -7.41
N VAL A 83 -8.25 -4.79 -8.24
CA VAL A 83 -6.82 -4.96 -7.98
C VAL A 83 -6.09 -3.67 -8.36
N ILE A 84 -5.57 -2.98 -7.34
CA ILE A 84 -4.92 -1.67 -7.49
C ILE A 84 -3.39 -1.74 -7.39
N SER A 85 -2.86 -2.84 -6.85
CA SER A 85 -1.45 -3.20 -6.92
C SER A 85 -1.29 -4.71 -6.74
N ALA A 86 -0.23 -5.27 -7.29
CA ALA A 86 0.16 -6.65 -7.02
C ALA A 86 1.67 -6.74 -7.04
N TRP A 87 2.28 -7.45 -6.10
CA TRP A 87 3.73 -7.64 -6.09
C TRP A 87 4.08 -9.09 -5.80
N SER A 88 5.31 -9.48 -6.13
CA SER A 88 5.82 -10.82 -5.87
C SER A 88 7.15 -10.78 -5.13
N GLY A 89 7.44 -11.87 -4.42
CA GLY A 89 8.71 -12.09 -3.75
C GLY A 89 9.13 -13.55 -3.85
N ILE A 90 10.44 -13.79 -3.83
CA ILE A 90 11.02 -15.14 -3.87
C ILE A 90 11.44 -15.54 -2.47
N ARG A 91 10.99 -16.72 -2.01
CA ARG A 91 11.41 -17.32 -0.76
C ARG A 91 12.69 -18.14 -0.97
N GLY A 92 13.78 -17.67 -0.38
CA GLY A 92 15.03 -18.41 -0.25
C GLY A 92 14.88 -19.58 0.71
N LEU A 93 14.49 -20.74 0.20
CA LEU A 93 14.42 -21.96 0.99
C LEU A 93 15.76 -22.66 0.99
N VAL A 94 16.17 -23.13 2.16
CA VAL A 94 17.47 -23.73 2.36
C VAL A 94 17.33 -25.21 2.63
N TRP A 95 18.23 -25.96 2.01
CA TRP A 95 18.47 -27.36 2.30
C TRP A 95 19.86 -27.49 2.93
N ASP A 96 19.96 -28.23 4.03
CA ASP A 96 21.23 -28.52 4.68
C ASP A 96 21.84 -29.78 4.03
N PRO A 97 22.96 -29.67 3.30
CA PRO A 97 23.55 -30.79 2.59
C PRO A 97 24.02 -31.93 3.49
N ARG A 98 24.19 -31.68 4.79
CA ARG A 98 24.69 -32.65 5.77
C ARG A 98 23.57 -33.48 6.41
N LYS A 99 22.29 -33.14 6.18
CA LYS A 99 21.14 -33.88 6.75
C LYS A 99 20.62 -34.93 5.76
N LYS A 100 20.56 -36.19 6.22
CA LYS A 100 20.09 -37.37 5.44
C LYS A 100 18.62 -37.31 5.00
N ASN A 101 17.79 -36.47 5.61
CA ASN A 101 16.37 -36.33 5.23
C ASN A 101 16.18 -35.16 4.26
N HIS A 102 16.21 -35.49 2.97
CA HIS A 102 16.20 -34.54 1.85
C HIS A 102 14.80 -34.00 1.44
N ARG A 103 13.70 -34.52 2.02
CA ARG A 103 12.32 -34.23 1.57
C ARG A 103 11.57 -33.13 2.33
N THR A 104 12.14 -32.58 3.39
CA THR A 104 11.52 -31.46 4.13
C THR A 104 12.43 -30.25 4.01
N LEU A 105 12.10 -29.35 3.06
CA LEU A 105 12.64 -27.99 3.04
C LEU A 105 12.47 -27.41 4.45
N ALA A 106 13.59 -27.16 5.13
CA ALA A 106 13.55 -26.69 6.50
C ALA A 106 12.97 -25.27 6.50
N ARG A 107 11.87 -25.05 7.23
CA ARG A 107 11.29 -23.70 7.43
C ARG A 107 12.12 -22.81 8.38
N GLY A 108 13.35 -23.21 8.70
CA GLY A 108 14.27 -22.50 9.59
C GLY A 108 15.40 -21.82 8.81
N HIS A 109 16.36 -21.25 9.54
CA HIS A 109 17.62 -20.75 8.98
C HIS A 109 18.77 -21.73 9.23
N VAL A 110 19.84 -21.57 8.46
CA VAL A 110 21.11 -22.27 8.63
C VAL A 110 22.21 -21.22 8.73
N VAL A 111 23.12 -21.40 9.68
CA VAL A 111 24.38 -20.66 9.77
C VAL A 111 25.51 -21.67 9.57
N ASP A 112 26.26 -21.51 8.49
CA ASP A 112 27.37 -22.40 8.13
C ASP A 112 28.69 -21.65 8.09
N VAL A 113 29.78 -22.36 8.41
CA VAL A 113 31.14 -21.82 8.39
C VAL A 113 31.98 -22.71 7.48
N ASP A 114 32.39 -22.14 6.35
CA ASP A 114 33.28 -22.82 5.40
C ASP A 114 34.71 -22.92 5.96
N PRO A 115 35.52 -23.91 5.57
CA PRO A 115 36.94 -23.99 5.98
C PRO A 115 37.78 -22.74 5.67
N SER A 116 37.38 -21.93 4.68
CA SER A 116 37.99 -20.61 4.42
C SER A 116 37.71 -19.55 5.50
N GLY A 117 36.77 -19.82 6.41
CA GLY A 117 36.28 -18.88 7.42
C GLY A 117 35.07 -18.05 6.98
N LEU A 118 34.57 -18.25 5.74
CA LEU A 118 33.34 -17.59 5.28
C LEU A 118 32.13 -18.08 6.08
N ILE A 119 31.39 -17.14 6.67
CA ILE A 119 30.17 -17.42 7.42
C ILE A 119 28.96 -17.09 6.55
N THR A 120 28.12 -18.09 6.30
CA THR A 120 26.91 -17.97 5.49
C THR A 120 25.67 -18.14 6.35
N ILE A 121 24.78 -17.15 6.32
CA ILE A 121 23.41 -17.26 6.83
C ILE A 121 22.45 -17.41 5.66
N ALA A 122 21.61 -18.43 5.70
CA ALA A 122 20.61 -18.66 4.67
C ALA A 122 19.26 -19.10 5.28
N GLY A 123 18.16 -18.71 4.63
CA GLY A 123 16.81 -19.08 5.02
C GLY A 123 16.25 -18.25 6.17
N GLY A 124 15.35 -18.84 6.94
CA GLY A 124 14.72 -18.17 8.09
C GLY A 124 13.51 -17.31 7.74
N LYS A 125 13.09 -16.50 8.73
CA LYS A 125 11.89 -15.67 8.65
C LYS A 125 12.18 -14.29 9.21
N LEU A 126 11.44 -13.30 8.71
CA LEU A 126 11.46 -11.95 9.28
C LEU A 126 11.16 -11.98 10.78
N THR A 127 10.26 -12.84 11.26
CA THR A 127 9.92 -12.93 12.70
C THR A 127 11.06 -13.40 13.59
N THR A 128 12.06 -14.09 13.04
CA THR A 128 13.19 -14.64 13.81
C THR A 128 14.49 -13.86 13.60
N PHE A 129 14.49 -12.78 12.81
CA PHE A 129 15.71 -12.09 12.35
C PHE A 129 16.70 -11.73 13.47
N ARG A 130 16.24 -11.23 14.62
CA ARG A 130 17.10 -10.87 15.75
C ARG A 130 17.87 -12.08 16.30
N HIS A 131 17.17 -13.21 16.45
CA HIS A 131 17.78 -14.45 16.90
C HIS A 131 18.76 -15.01 15.87
N MET A 132 18.41 -14.92 14.57
CA MET A 132 19.31 -15.33 13.49
C MET A 132 20.60 -14.48 13.47
N ALA A 133 20.47 -13.17 13.67
CA ALA A 133 21.62 -12.26 13.77
C ALA A 133 22.49 -12.60 14.99
N GLU A 134 21.87 -12.87 16.15
CA GLU A 134 22.57 -13.29 17.37
C GLU A 134 23.36 -14.59 17.16
N GLU A 135 22.75 -15.63 16.60
CA GLU A 135 23.45 -16.88 16.29
C GLU A 135 24.58 -16.69 15.28
N THR A 136 24.36 -15.86 14.25
CA THR A 136 25.39 -15.55 13.25
C THR A 136 26.59 -14.87 13.90
N MET A 137 26.35 -13.87 14.75
CA MET A 137 27.42 -13.19 15.47
C MET A 137 28.15 -14.11 16.46
N ASN A 138 27.44 -15.05 17.10
CA ASN A 138 28.07 -16.07 17.94
C ASN A 138 29.04 -16.93 17.12
N LYS A 139 28.66 -17.34 15.91
CA LYS A 139 29.55 -18.07 15.00
C LYS A 139 30.75 -17.24 14.55
N VAL A 140 30.57 -15.94 14.31
CA VAL A 140 31.69 -15.02 14.05
C VAL A 140 32.66 -15.01 15.24
N MET A 141 32.15 -14.92 16.46
CA MET A 141 32.96 -14.89 17.68
C MET A 141 33.67 -16.21 17.98
N GLU A 142 33.03 -17.35 17.70
CA GLU A 142 33.65 -18.67 17.85
C GLU A 142 34.77 -18.92 16.83
N ASN A 143 34.65 -18.40 15.61
CA ASN A 143 35.59 -18.67 14.51
C ASN A 143 36.74 -17.66 14.40
N ASN A 144 36.74 -16.60 15.21
CA ASN A 144 37.75 -15.55 15.18
C ASN A 144 38.29 -15.28 16.59
N ARG A 145 39.50 -14.74 16.68
CA ARG A 145 40.10 -14.35 17.96
C ARG A 145 39.74 -12.92 18.29
N PHE A 146 38.86 -12.74 19.27
CA PHE A 146 38.54 -11.45 19.87
C PHE A 146 39.07 -11.39 21.30
N ASP A 147 39.69 -10.28 21.68
CA ASP A 147 40.25 -10.10 23.02
C ASP A 147 39.14 -9.98 24.09
N GLU A 148 38.00 -9.39 23.72
CA GLU A 148 36.82 -9.25 24.57
C GLU A 148 35.54 -9.64 23.82
N VAL A 149 34.75 -10.53 24.42
CA VAL A 149 33.42 -10.92 23.92
C VAL A 149 32.37 -10.52 24.95
N LYS A 150 31.41 -9.68 24.54
CA LYS A 150 30.28 -9.23 25.37
C LYS A 150 29.02 -10.03 25.03
N PRO A 151 28.13 -10.26 26.01
CA PRO A 151 26.83 -10.89 25.73
C PRO A 151 25.99 -10.02 24.79
N CYS A 152 25.12 -10.66 24.02
CA CYS A 152 24.23 -9.98 23.10
C CYS A 152 23.28 -9.02 23.84
N ALA A 153 23.39 -7.72 23.53
CA ALA A 153 22.58 -6.67 24.15
C ALA A 153 21.30 -6.34 23.38
N THR A 154 21.03 -6.99 22.24
CA THR A 154 19.94 -6.60 21.33
C THR A 154 18.54 -6.84 21.87
N ARG A 155 18.39 -7.69 22.89
CA ARG A 155 17.09 -7.96 23.51
C ARG A 155 16.60 -6.73 24.27
N GLY A 156 15.48 -6.17 23.82
CA GLY A 156 14.89 -4.97 24.42
C GLY A 156 15.46 -3.66 23.88
N MET A 157 16.46 -3.70 22.99
CA MET A 157 16.86 -2.51 22.23
C MET A 157 15.71 -2.05 21.34
N LYS A 158 15.44 -0.76 21.35
CA LYS A 158 14.47 -0.13 20.45
C LYS A 158 15.15 0.24 19.14
N PHE A 159 14.45 0.07 18.03
CA PHE A 159 14.87 0.61 16.75
C PHE A 159 14.83 2.13 16.75
N GLU A 160 15.58 2.73 15.82
CA GLU A 160 15.47 4.15 15.53
C GLU A 160 14.01 4.54 15.23
N GLY A 161 13.56 5.70 15.72
CA GLY A 161 12.14 6.08 15.72
C GLY A 161 11.37 5.60 16.96
N GLY A 162 11.82 4.55 17.65
CA GLY A 162 11.04 3.88 18.70
C GLY A 162 11.20 4.45 20.12
N LEU A 163 12.20 5.28 20.38
CA LEU A 163 12.58 5.68 21.74
C LEU A 163 11.49 6.50 22.44
N ASN A 164 11.05 7.59 21.79
CA ASN A 164 10.08 8.54 22.33
C ASN A 164 8.71 8.50 21.62
N TYR A 165 8.43 7.44 20.85
CA TYR A 165 7.14 7.25 20.22
C TYR A 165 6.03 7.00 21.24
N THR A 166 4.87 7.64 21.04
CA THR A 166 3.64 7.32 21.76
C THR A 166 2.46 7.30 20.78
N PRO A 167 1.40 6.50 21.03
CA PRO A 167 0.22 6.48 20.16
C PRO A 167 -0.50 7.82 19.99
N MET A 168 -0.27 8.78 20.90
CA MET A 168 -0.92 10.09 20.90
C MET A 168 -0.03 11.21 20.33
N LEU A 169 1.22 10.90 19.95
CA LEU A 169 2.20 11.86 19.43
C LEU A 169 1.64 12.66 18.25
N TYR A 170 0.87 12.02 17.38
CA TYR A 170 0.30 12.66 16.20
C TYR A 170 -0.61 13.85 16.52
N ARG A 171 -1.29 13.88 17.69
CA ARG A 171 -2.15 15.01 18.09
C ARG A 171 -1.32 16.23 18.47
N GLU A 172 -0.16 16.02 19.10
CA GLU A 172 0.80 17.08 19.36
C GLU A 172 1.31 17.65 18.04
N ILE A 173 1.76 16.77 17.14
CA ILE A 173 2.31 17.16 15.83
C ILE A 173 1.27 17.94 15.01
N SER A 174 0.04 17.43 14.90
CA SER A 174 -1.04 18.09 14.16
C SER A 174 -1.33 19.51 14.69
N ARG A 175 -1.46 19.67 16.01
CA ARG A 175 -1.76 20.97 16.64
C ARG A 175 -0.59 21.95 16.53
N LYS A 176 0.62 21.49 16.80
CA LYS A 176 1.82 22.34 16.89
C LYS A 176 2.29 22.82 15.52
N TYR A 177 2.18 21.97 14.49
CA TYR A 177 2.69 22.25 13.15
C TYR A 177 1.60 22.56 12.13
N GLY A 178 0.32 22.55 12.53
CA GLY A 178 -0.80 22.85 11.64
C GLY A 178 -0.94 21.83 10.51
N LEU A 179 -0.76 20.54 10.81
CA LEU A 179 -0.90 19.44 9.86
C LEU A 179 -2.26 18.75 10.00
N GLU A 180 -2.76 18.21 8.90
CA GLU A 180 -3.92 17.33 8.92
C GLU A 180 -3.65 16.09 9.79
N GLU A 181 -4.67 15.67 10.55
CA GLU A 181 -4.53 14.57 11.52
C GLU A 181 -4.10 13.26 10.85
N LYS A 182 -4.63 12.96 9.66
CA LYS A 182 -4.23 11.78 8.87
C LYS A 182 -2.75 11.80 8.49
N VAL A 183 -2.21 12.96 8.10
CA VAL A 183 -0.79 13.13 7.74
C VAL A 183 0.08 13.02 8.99
N ALA A 184 -0.29 13.70 10.08
CA ALA A 184 0.45 13.61 11.33
C ALA A 184 0.48 12.17 11.88
N SER A 185 -0.64 11.46 11.79
CA SER A 185 -0.76 10.06 12.18
C SER A 185 0.15 9.18 11.35
N HIS A 186 0.11 9.30 10.02
CA HIS A 186 1.00 8.58 9.10
C HIS A 186 2.49 8.80 9.46
N LEU A 187 2.91 10.05 9.62
CA LEU A 187 4.30 10.38 9.91
C LEU A 187 4.75 9.81 11.26
N CYS A 188 3.92 9.89 12.30
CA CYS A 188 4.26 9.35 13.62
C CYS A 188 4.30 7.82 13.63
N HIS A 189 3.39 7.15 12.90
CA HIS A 189 3.41 5.69 12.80
C HIS A 189 4.58 5.15 11.98
N THR A 190 5.04 5.91 10.98
CA THR A 190 6.14 5.51 10.09
C THR A 190 7.51 5.84 10.70
N TYR A 191 7.69 7.06 11.17
CA TYR A 191 9.00 7.58 11.63
C TYR A 191 9.15 7.60 13.14
N GLY A 192 8.06 7.38 13.90
CA GLY A 192 8.10 7.45 15.35
C GLY A 192 8.57 8.82 15.85
N ASP A 193 9.57 8.84 16.72
CA ASP A 193 10.17 10.09 17.22
C ASP A 193 11.05 10.82 16.19
N LYS A 194 11.34 10.21 15.04
CA LYS A 194 12.03 10.86 13.91
C LYS A 194 11.11 11.76 13.08
N VAL A 195 9.81 11.80 13.40
CA VAL A 195 8.85 12.72 12.77
C VAL A 195 9.35 14.17 12.80
N TYR A 196 10.01 14.60 13.88
CA TYR A 196 10.54 15.97 14.00
C TYR A 196 11.61 16.29 12.95
N GLU A 197 12.39 15.30 12.52
CA GLU A 197 13.40 15.48 11.47
C GLU A 197 12.75 15.63 10.09
N VAL A 198 11.70 14.85 9.81
CA VAL A 198 10.88 14.99 8.60
C VAL A 198 10.20 16.37 8.56
N LEU A 199 9.66 16.84 9.69
CA LEU A 199 8.97 18.13 9.79
C LEU A 199 9.88 19.33 9.47
N LYS A 200 11.17 19.25 9.81
CA LYS A 200 12.16 20.30 9.45
C LYS A 200 12.31 20.48 7.94
N LEU A 201 11.97 19.45 7.16
CA LEU A 201 12.06 19.46 5.70
C LEU A 201 10.74 19.86 5.03
N CYS A 202 9.67 20.07 5.81
CA CYS A 202 8.38 20.53 5.29
C CYS A 202 8.46 22.00 4.89
N LYS A 203 8.01 22.30 3.66
CA LYS A 203 7.82 23.66 3.18
C LYS A 203 6.43 24.17 3.58
N SER A 204 6.28 25.49 3.74
CA SER A 204 4.97 26.12 3.93
C SER A 204 4.08 25.90 2.70
N THR A 205 2.78 25.72 2.94
CA THR A 205 1.77 25.59 1.88
C THR A 205 1.20 26.95 1.45
N GLY A 206 1.46 28.01 2.22
CA GLY A 206 0.81 29.32 2.05
C GLY A 206 -0.66 29.37 2.46
N LYS A 207 -1.22 28.28 3.01
CA LYS A 207 -2.60 28.20 3.50
C LYS A 207 -2.65 28.38 5.02
N GLN A 208 -3.82 28.78 5.53
CA GLN A 208 -4.07 28.77 6.98
C GLN A 208 -4.00 27.34 7.54
N PHE A 209 -4.53 26.36 6.78
CA PHE A 209 -4.47 24.94 7.10
C PHE A 209 -4.57 24.08 5.83
N PRO A 210 -3.78 22.99 5.70
CA PRO A 210 -2.58 22.69 6.49
C PRO A 210 -1.52 23.77 6.28
N ALA A 211 -0.78 24.16 7.31
CA ALA A 211 0.19 25.27 7.28
C ALA A 211 1.52 24.89 6.58
N ILE A 212 1.91 23.62 6.70
CA ILE A 212 3.15 23.07 6.12
C ILE A 212 2.87 21.72 5.47
N GLY A 213 3.81 21.26 4.65
CA GLY A 213 3.79 19.92 4.06
C GLY A 213 2.97 19.87 2.78
N HIS A 214 3.67 19.75 1.64
CA HIS A 214 3.02 19.46 0.35
C HIS A 214 2.89 17.95 0.20
N ARG A 215 1.66 17.46 -0.06
CA ARG A 215 1.42 16.04 -0.34
C ARG A 215 1.97 15.67 -1.72
N LEU A 216 2.50 14.45 -1.83
CA LEU A 216 2.86 13.84 -3.12
C LEU A 216 1.62 13.53 -3.95
N HIS A 217 0.57 13.00 -3.31
CA HIS A 217 -0.71 12.68 -3.94
C HIS A 217 -1.85 13.21 -3.06
N PRO A 218 -2.93 13.79 -3.62
CA PRO A 218 -4.04 14.31 -2.82
C PRO A 218 -4.70 13.25 -1.92
N ASP A 219 -4.87 12.03 -2.43
CA ASP A 219 -5.57 10.95 -1.72
C ASP A 219 -4.73 10.23 -0.66
N PHE A 220 -3.41 10.44 -0.60
CA PHE A 220 -2.52 9.74 0.32
C PHE A 220 -1.83 10.71 1.29
N PRO A 221 -1.50 10.28 2.51
CA PRO A 221 -0.90 11.15 3.52
C PRO A 221 0.60 11.44 3.30
N PHE A 222 1.19 10.97 2.20
CA PHE A 222 2.62 11.08 1.94
C PHE A 222 3.03 12.49 1.53
N LEU A 223 4.07 13.03 2.15
CA LEU A 223 4.61 14.36 1.91
C LEU A 223 5.87 14.34 1.03
N GLU A 224 6.09 15.44 0.31
CA GLU A 224 7.36 15.67 -0.39
C GLU A 224 8.58 15.70 0.56
N ALA A 225 8.35 16.08 1.82
CA ALA A 225 9.39 16.10 2.85
C ALA A 225 9.92 14.69 3.17
N GLU A 226 9.07 13.66 3.07
CA GLU A 226 9.48 12.26 3.26
C GLU A 226 10.47 11.82 2.19
N VAL A 227 10.32 12.29 0.94
CA VAL A 227 11.28 12.02 -0.14
C VAL A 227 12.65 12.60 0.21
N ARG A 228 12.69 13.84 0.70
CA ARG A 228 13.93 14.52 1.07
C ARG A 228 14.60 13.84 2.27
N TYR A 229 13.79 13.51 3.28
CA TYR A 229 14.26 12.79 4.46
C TYR A 229 14.85 11.42 4.07
N SER A 230 14.13 10.66 3.24
CA SER A 230 14.54 9.34 2.78
C SER A 230 15.89 9.38 2.04
N VAL A 231 16.13 10.42 1.24
CA VAL A 231 17.39 10.60 0.51
C VAL A 231 18.54 10.96 1.46
N LYS A 232 18.30 11.83 2.45
CA LYS A 232 19.32 12.35 3.35
C LYS A 232 19.71 11.36 4.45
N GLU A 233 18.71 10.78 5.10
CA GLU A 233 18.89 10.02 6.35
C GLU A 233 18.67 8.51 6.15
N GLU A 234 17.90 8.10 5.13
CA GLU A 234 17.53 6.68 4.93
C GLU A 234 18.17 6.05 3.68
N TYR A 235 19.18 6.68 3.09
CA TYR A 235 19.95 6.16 1.95
C TYR A 235 19.10 5.81 0.71
N ALA A 236 17.98 6.50 0.46
CA ALA A 236 17.23 6.31 -0.78
C ALA A 236 18.01 6.83 -1.99
N ARG A 237 18.24 5.97 -2.99
CA ARG A 237 19.06 6.28 -4.18
C ARG A 237 18.33 6.10 -5.49
N ILE A 238 17.23 5.34 -5.52
CA ILE A 238 16.39 5.16 -6.72
C ILE A 238 14.91 5.39 -6.39
N PRO A 239 14.05 5.74 -7.36
CA PRO A 239 12.64 6.04 -7.09
C PRO A 239 11.88 4.89 -6.41
N ALA A 240 12.25 3.64 -6.70
CA ALA A 240 11.68 2.46 -6.04
C ALA A 240 11.95 2.41 -4.53
N ASP A 241 13.03 3.02 -4.03
CA ASP A 241 13.28 3.14 -2.58
C ASP A 241 12.17 3.94 -1.91
N ILE A 242 11.77 5.04 -2.53
CA ILE A 242 10.71 5.90 -2.03
C ILE A 242 9.36 5.20 -2.17
N LEU A 243 8.99 4.85 -3.40
CA LEU A 243 7.64 4.41 -3.74
C LEU A 243 7.24 3.08 -3.10
N ALA A 244 8.17 2.14 -2.99
CA ALA A 244 7.86 0.78 -2.52
C ALA A 244 8.32 0.51 -1.08
N ARG A 245 9.44 1.11 -0.65
CA ARG A 245 10.08 0.74 0.62
C ARG A 245 9.82 1.75 1.73
N ARG A 246 9.92 3.05 1.45
CA ARG A 246 9.73 4.12 2.47
C ARG A 246 8.27 4.51 2.64
N THR A 247 7.61 4.94 1.57
CA THR A 247 6.19 5.34 1.62
C THR A 247 5.26 4.15 1.37
N ARG A 248 5.73 3.14 0.64
CA ARG A 248 4.96 1.94 0.24
C ARG A 248 3.76 2.26 -0.65
N LEU A 249 3.67 3.47 -1.19
CA LEU A 249 2.61 3.91 -2.10
C LEU A 249 2.41 2.95 -3.27
N SER A 250 3.47 2.36 -3.83
CA SER A 250 3.31 1.43 -4.95
C SER A 250 2.66 0.10 -4.54
N LEU A 251 2.74 -0.29 -3.26
CA LEU A 251 2.04 -1.45 -2.72
C LEU A 251 0.58 -1.13 -2.44
N LEU A 252 0.28 0.11 -2.05
CA LEU A 252 -1.09 0.57 -1.80
C LEU A 252 -1.85 0.81 -3.11
N ASP A 253 -1.30 1.62 -4.02
CA ASP A 253 -1.87 1.93 -5.32
C ASP A 253 -0.75 2.23 -6.32
N ALA A 254 -0.54 1.29 -7.25
CA ALA A 254 0.52 1.42 -8.24
C ALA A 254 0.22 2.51 -9.29
N ARG A 255 -1.05 2.88 -9.50
CA ARG A 255 -1.43 4.00 -10.38
C ARG A 255 -1.09 5.33 -9.73
N ALA A 256 -1.43 5.50 -8.45
CA ALA A 256 -1.06 6.69 -7.69
C ALA A 256 0.47 6.83 -7.61
N ALA A 257 1.20 5.72 -7.41
CA ALA A 257 2.67 5.72 -7.46
C ALA A 257 3.21 6.21 -8.82
N LYS A 258 2.60 5.79 -9.93
CA LYS A 258 2.95 6.28 -11.27
C LYS A 258 2.69 7.78 -11.43
N GLN A 259 1.58 8.29 -10.90
CA GLN A 259 1.24 9.71 -10.98
C GLN A 259 2.26 10.59 -10.24
N VAL A 260 2.74 10.15 -9.08
CA VAL A 260 3.72 10.93 -8.30
C VAL A 260 5.16 10.72 -8.72
N LEU A 261 5.47 9.68 -9.52
CA LEU A 261 6.82 9.34 -9.94
C LEU A 261 7.60 10.54 -10.54
N PRO A 262 7.04 11.36 -11.45
CA PRO A 262 7.74 12.55 -11.96
C PRO A 262 8.17 13.50 -10.83
N ARG A 263 7.29 13.71 -9.84
CA ARG A 263 7.57 14.62 -8.72
C ARG A 263 8.62 14.03 -7.77
N VAL A 264 8.53 12.73 -7.46
CA VAL A 264 9.55 12.02 -6.67
C VAL A 264 10.91 12.13 -7.34
N VAL A 265 10.99 11.84 -8.65
CA VAL A 265 12.24 11.93 -9.42
C VAL A 265 12.79 13.37 -9.43
N SER A 266 11.93 14.38 -9.57
CA SER A 266 12.35 15.79 -9.48
C SER A 266 12.98 16.12 -8.13
N ILE A 267 12.37 15.70 -7.02
CA ILE A 267 12.90 15.95 -5.68
C ILE A 267 14.21 15.19 -5.46
N MET A 268 14.28 13.92 -5.91
CA MET A 268 15.52 13.14 -5.82
C MET A 268 16.63 13.77 -6.66
N ALA A 269 16.32 14.31 -7.84
CA ALA A 269 17.30 15.00 -8.67
C ALA A 269 17.85 16.26 -8.00
N GLU A 270 17.00 17.04 -7.33
CA GLU A 270 17.41 18.19 -6.51
C GLU A 270 18.37 17.76 -5.40
N GLU A 271 18.02 16.73 -4.63
CA GLU A 271 18.79 16.32 -3.44
C GLU A 271 20.06 15.52 -3.77
N LEU A 272 20.07 14.76 -4.87
CA LEU A 272 21.21 13.93 -5.30
C LEU A 272 22.09 14.58 -6.37
N GLY A 273 21.72 15.77 -6.86
CA GLY A 273 22.43 16.49 -7.91
C GLY A 273 22.41 15.76 -9.26
N TRP A 274 21.28 15.16 -9.64
CA TRP A 274 21.17 14.45 -10.93
C TRP A 274 21.13 15.43 -12.09
N ASN A 275 21.90 15.13 -13.14
CA ASN A 275 21.77 15.80 -14.42
C ASN A 275 20.51 15.31 -15.19
N PRO A 276 20.09 15.99 -16.26
CA PRO A 276 18.88 15.60 -17.01
C PRO A 276 18.90 14.16 -17.56
N CYS A 277 20.07 13.63 -17.92
CA CYS A 277 20.21 12.26 -18.39
C CYS A 277 19.97 11.24 -17.25
N GLN A 278 20.56 11.49 -16.08
CA GLN A 278 20.34 10.67 -14.89
C GLN A 278 18.88 10.74 -14.41
N GLN A 279 18.27 11.92 -14.45
CA GLN A 279 16.87 12.10 -14.10
C GLN A 279 15.95 11.27 -15.01
N LYS A 280 16.17 11.35 -16.33
CA LYS A 280 15.44 10.54 -17.32
C LYS A 280 15.64 9.05 -17.09
N LYS A 281 16.89 8.59 -16.90
CA LYS A 281 17.20 7.18 -16.63
C LYS A 281 16.49 6.65 -15.38
N ASN A 282 16.51 7.42 -14.29
CA ASN A 282 15.84 7.03 -13.05
C ASN A 282 14.31 7.03 -13.19
N TYR A 283 13.75 7.97 -13.95
CA TYR A 283 12.32 7.98 -14.27
C TYR A 283 11.91 6.72 -15.05
N GLU A 284 12.65 6.37 -16.10
CA GLU A 284 12.40 5.17 -16.90
C GLU A 284 12.53 3.89 -16.06
N ALA A 285 13.56 3.80 -15.21
CA ALA A 285 13.72 2.69 -14.27
C ALA A 285 12.56 2.59 -13.26
N GLY A 286 12.06 3.74 -12.77
CA GLY A 286 10.89 3.79 -11.90
C GLY A 286 9.61 3.31 -12.59
N LEU A 287 9.41 3.66 -13.87
CA LEU A 287 8.29 3.17 -14.67
C LEU A 287 8.38 1.65 -14.89
N GLU A 288 9.56 1.14 -15.21
CA GLU A 288 9.77 -0.29 -15.42
C GLU A 288 9.54 -1.08 -14.12
N PHE A 289 10.02 -0.58 -12.99
CA PHE A 289 9.72 -1.15 -11.67
C PHE A 289 8.22 -1.27 -11.41
N LEU A 290 7.46 -0.18 -11.62
CA LEU A 290 6.01 -0.21 -11.45
C LEU A 290 5.36 -1.22 -12.40
N LYS A 291 5.79 -1.26 -13.66
CA LYS A 291 5.26 -2.18 -14.68
C LYS A 291 5.51 -3.64 -14.34
N VAL A 292 6.74 -4.00 -14.02
CA VAL A 292 7.19 -5.39 -13.89
C VAL A 292 6.91 -5.93 -12.48
N GLU A 293 7.29 -5.18 -11.45
CA GLU A 293 7.28 -5.68 -10.07
C GLU A 293 5.98 -5.37 -9.34
N MET A 294 5.23 -4.34 -9.75
CA MET A 294 3.96 -3.93 -9.10
C MET A 294 2.70 -4.33 -9.91
N GLY A 295 2.84 -5.26 -10.87
CA GLY A 295 1.70 -5.86 -11.59
C GLY A 295 0.92 -4.90 -12.49
N VAL A 296 1.54 -3.78 -12.88
CA VAL A 296 0.95 -2.68 -13.67
C VAL A 296 0.95 -3.04 -15.16
N PHE A 297 0.42 -4.22 -15.53
CA PHE A 297 0.37 -4.66 -16.93
C PHE A 297 -0.80 -4.06 -17.72
N ASN A 298 -1.87 -3.63 -17.04
CA ASN A 298 -3.05 -3.04 -17.67
C ASN A 298 -3.72 -2.03 -16.73
N LEU A 299 -3.09 -0.87 -16.51
CA LEU A 299 -3.90 0.29 -16.16
C LEU A 299 -4.62 0.64 -17.47
N GLY A 300 -5.92 0.41 -17.55
CA GLY A 300 -6.72 0.85 -18.69
C GLY A 300 -6.31 2.27 -19.11
N LYS A 301 -6.34 2.56 -20.42
CA LYS A 301 -5.86 3.78 -21.08
C LYS A 301 -6.29 5.09 -20.37
N GLY A 302 -5.70 5.41 -19.23
CA GLY A 302 -5.75 6.72 -18.63
C GLY A 302 -4.73 7.52 -19.40
N LYS A 303 -5.20 8.22 -20.45
CA LYS A 303 -4.42 9.26 -21.11
C LYS A 303 -3.85 10.15 -20.02
N GLY A 304 -2.55 10.43 -20.07
CA GLY A 304 -1.81 11.17 -19.05
C GLY A 304 -2.18 12.66 -18.91
N GLU A 305 -3.39 13.04 -19.32
CA GLU A 305 -3.97 14.36 -19.08
C GLU A 305 -4.98 14.23 -17.97
N ARG A 306 -4.89 15.12 -16.97
CA ARG A 306 -5.91 15.28 -15.94
C ARG A 306 -7.22 15.61 -16.67
N MET A 307 -8.15 14.67 -16.70
CA MET A 307 -9.44 14.83 -17.33
C MET A 307 -10.30 15.73 -16.46
N GLU A 308 -10.96 16.71 -17.06
CA GLU A 308 -12.03 17.48 -16.42
C GLU A 308 -13.39 16.82 -16.67
N LEU A 309 -14.38 17.15 -15.83
CA LEU A 309 -15.77 16.78 -16.11
C LEU A 309 -16.27 17.67 -17.25
N THR A 310 -16.96 17.07 -18.22
CA THR A 310 -17.68 17.82 -19.26
C THR A 310 -18.97 18.38 -18.67
N SER A 311 -19.52 19.43 -19.26
CA SER A 311 -20.81 20.00 -18.82
C SER A 311 -21.96 18.97 -18.88
N SER A 312 -21.88 17.98 -19.78
CA SER A 312 -22.82 16.85 -19.85
C SER A 312 -22.67 15.94 -18.62
N GLU A 313 -21.44 15.57 -18.25
CA GLU A 313 -21.17 14.76 -17.06
C GLU A 313 -21.58 15.48 -15.77
N GLU A 314 -21.30 16.79 -15.64
CA GLU A 314 -21.75 17.58 -14.49
C GLU A 314 -23.27 17.58 -14.35
N SER A 315 -23.99 17.68 -15.48
CA SER A 315 -25.46 17.62 -15.52
C SER A 315 -25.98 16.23 -15.17
N GLN A 316 -25.31 15.16 -15.62
CA GLN A 316 -25.64 13.79 -15.24
C GLN A 316 -25.44 13.57 -13.74
N ILE A 317 -24.31 14.02 -13.18
CA ILE A 317 -24.02 13.91 -11.74
C ILE A 317 -25.07 14.68 -10.92
N ALA A 318 -25.44 15.89 -11.34
CA ALA A 318 -26.51 16.66 -10.68
C ALA A 318 -27.88 15.97 -10.74
N SER A 319 -28.19 15.31 -11.86
CA SER A 319 -29.41 14.52 -12.02
C SER A 319 -29.43 13.29 -11.10
N ILE A 320 -28.31 12.57 -11.02
CA ILE A 320 -28.13 11.45 -10.08
C ILE A 320 -28.29 11.96 -8.64
N PHE A 321 -27.63 13.05 -8.27
CA PHE A 321 -27.70 13.64 -6.94
C PHE A 321 -29.14 13.98 -6.54
N LYS A 322 -29.91 14.64 -7.42
CA LYS A 322 -31.32 14.97 -7.18
C LYS A 322 -32.22 13.76 -7.00
N LYS A 323 -31.91 12.63 -7.62
CA LYS A 323 -32.67 11.39 -7.43
C LYS A 323 -32.45 10.76 -6.06
N ILE A 324 -31.29 11.02 -5.44
CA ILE A 324 -30.94 10.52 -4.12
C ILE A 324 -31.43 11.49 -3.04
N ASP A 325 -31.14 12.79 -3.19
CA ASP A 325 -31.56 13.84 -2.25
C ASP A 325 -32.98 14.35 -2.56
N LYS A 326 -33.98 13.48 -2.36
CA LYS A 326 -35.39 13.82 -2.62
C LYS A 326 -35.93 14.92 -1.69
N GLU A 327 -35.37 15.02 -0.49
CA GLU A 327 -35.74 16.03 0.51
C GLU A 327 -35.11 17.40 0.22
N GLY A 328 -34.20 17.50 -0.75
CA GLY A 328 -33.55 18.76 -1.14
C GLY A 328 -32.68 19.36 -0.05
N ARG A 329 -32.01 18.52 0.75
CA ARG A 329 -31.16 18.95 1.87
C ARG A 329 -29.79 19.48 1.42
N GLY A 330 -29.41 19.25 0.16
CA GLY A 330 -28.10 19.57 -0.38
C GLY A 330 -27.01 18.54 -0.03
N THR A 331 -27.37 17.47 0.69
CA THR A 331 -26.50 16.33 1.03
C THR A 331 -27.32 15.04 1.12
N PHE A 332 -26.71 13.90 0.79
CA PHE A 332 -27.32 12.58 1.03
C PHE A 332 -26.51 11.72 2.01
N SER A 333 -27.20 10.81 2.69
CA SER A 333 -26.73 9.87 3.71
C SER A 333 -26.88 8.40 3.26
N SER A 334 -26.46 7.45 4.10
CA SER A 334 -26.59 6.01 3.79
C SER A 334 -28.04 5.54 3.72
N SER A 335 -28.96 6.24 4.41
CA SER A 335 -30.39 5.95 4.34
C SER A 335 -30.96 6.32 2.98
N ASP A 336 -30.59 7.49 2.44
CA ASP A 336 -31.08 7.98 1.16
C ASP A 336 -30.52 7.14 0.00
N LEU A 337 -29.24 6.76 0.09
CA LEU A 337 -28.60 5.84 -0.86
C LEU A 337 -29.31 4.47 -0.87
N LYS A 338 -29.71 3.96 0.30
CA LYS A 338 -30.46 2.70 0.41
C LYS A 338 -31.82 2.80 -0.27
N GLU A 339 -32.54 3.91 -0.05
CA GLU A 339 -33.84 4.14 -0.67
C GLU A 339 -33.72 4.18 -2.19
N PHE A 340 -32.76 4.95 -2.71
CA PHE A 340 -32.45 5.02 -4.14
C PHE A 340 -32.16 3.63 -4.75
N LEU A 341 -31.35 2.81 -4.08
CA LEU A 341 -30.99 1.48 -4.59
C LEU A 341 -32.15 0.48 -4.56
N ASN A 342 -33.04 0.59 -3.57
CA ASN A 342 -34.26 -0.21 -3.49
C ASN A 342 -35.21 0.09 -4.67
N GLU A 343 -35.36 1.36 -5.03
CA GLU A 343 -36.19 1.79 -6.17
C GLU A 343 -35.65 1.30 -7.51
N GLN A 344 -34.32 1.25 -7.66
CA GLN A 344 -33.67 0.71 -8.85
C GLN A 344 -33.71 -0.83 -8.91
N LYS A 345 -34.32 -1.51 -7.91
CA LYS A 345 -34.27 -2.97 -7.72
C LYS A 345 -32.84 -3.54 -7.69
N LYS A 346 -31.83 -2.70 -7.42
CA LYS A 346 -30.40 -3.08 -7.43
C LYS A 346 -29.90 -3.59 -6.08
N SER A 347 -30.67 -3.45 -5.00
CA SER A 347 -30.18 -3.79 -3.65
C SER A 347 -31.25 -4.35 -2.72
N GLN A 348 -32.00 -5.37 -3.16
CA GLN A 348 -33.02 -6.00 -2.32
C GLN A 348 -32.48 -6.59 -0.99
N ASN A 349 -31.16 -6.70 -0.76
CA ASN A 349 -30.57 -7.28 0.45
C ASN A 349 -29.30 -6.58 1.00
N VAL A 350 -28.98 -5.34 0.59
CA VAL A 350 -27.74 -4.68 1.10
C VAL A 350 -27.94 -4.17 2.54
N GLN A 351 -27.09 -4.62 3.45
CA GLN A 351 -27.13 -4.20 4.86
C GLN A 351 -26.79 -2.71 5.02
N LYS A 352 -27.43 -2.05 5.99
CA LYS A 352 -27.27 -0.60 6.22
C LYS A 352 -25.82 -0.24 6.58
N ASP A 353 -25.14 -1.10 7.31
CA ASP A 353 -23.77 -0.87 7.77
C ASP A 353 -22.79 -0.82 6.59
N ILE A 354 -22.99 -1.67 5.57
CA ILE A 354 -22.20 -1.65 4.34
C ILE A 354 -22.31 -0.30 3.62
N LEU A 355 -23.51 0.28 3.57
CA LEU A 355 -23.73 1.59 2.91
C LEU A 355 -23.16 2.76 3.70
N VAL A 356 -23.07 2.65 5.03
CA VAL A 356 -22.34 3.61 5.86
C VAL A 356 -20.86 3.56 5.54
N ASP A 357 -20.29 2.36 5.41
CA ASP A 357 -18.88 2.17 5.04
C ASP A 357 -18.59 2.72 3.64
N VAL A 358 -19.47 2.47 2.66
CA VAL A 358 -19.34 3.00 1.29
C VAL A 358 -19.26 4.54 1.29
N ILE A 359 -20.15 5.21 2.03
CA ILE A 359 -20.17 6.68 2.07
C ILE A 359 -18.95 7.23 2.81
N THR A 360 -18.61 6.63 3.95
CA THR A 360 -17.48 7.10 4.75
C THR A 360 -16.14 6.87 4.06
N GLU A 361 -15.98 5.77 3.32
CA GLU A 361 -14.82 5.52 2.45
C GLU A 361 -14.72 6.57 1.33
N ALA A 362 -15.84 6.84 0.66
CA ALA A 362 -15.88 7.80 -0.45
C ALA A 362 -15.59 9.24 -0.01
N ASN A 363 -16.02 9.62 1.21
CA ASN A 363 -15.94 11.00 1.70
C ASN A 363 -15.09 11.18 2.97
N ASP A 364 -13.92 10.54 3.03
CA ASP A 364 -12.90 10.81 4.05
C ASP A 364 -13.31 10.58 5.52
N GLY A 365 -14.36 9.80 5.76
CA GLY A 365 -14.95 9.54 7.07
C GLY A 365 -16.24 10.32 7.33
N ASN A 366 -16.62 11.23 6.45
CA ASN A 366 -17.89 11.95 6.52
C ASN A 366 -19.06 11.02 6.15
N ARG A 367 -20.17 11.15 6.89
CA ARG A 367 -21.37 10.32 6.70
C ARG A 367 -22.37 10.89 5.69
N PHE A 368 -22.06 12.05 5.14
CA PHE A 368 -22.91 12.79 4.20
C PHE A 368 -22.07 13.18 2.99
N ILE A 369 -22.70 13.22 1.83
CA ILE A 369 -22.07 13.63 0.56
C ILE A 369 -22.89 14.76 -0.04
N SER A 370 -22.25 15.90 -0.25
CA SER A 370 -22.78 17.04 -1.02
C SER A 370 -22.60 16.84 -2.52
N GLN A 371 -23.28 17.67 -3.32
CA GLN A 371 -23.17 17.59 -4.78
C GLN A 371 -21.74 17.87 -5.27
N GLU A 372 -21.06 18.84 -4.66
CA GLU A 372 -19.67 19.17 -4.99
C GLU A 372 -18.71 18.01 -4.64
N GLU A 373 -18.92 17.34 -3.51
CA GLU A 373 -18.14 16.16 -3.13
C GLU A 373 -18.42 15.00 -4.09
N LEU A 374 -19.67 14.79 -4.50
CA LEU A 374 -20.01 13.77 -5.48
C LEU A 374 -19.30 14.04 -6.82
N GLN A 375 -19.29 15.30 -7.29
CA GLN A 375 -18.54 15.69 -8.48
C GLN A 375 -17.04 15.42 -8.34
N LYS A 376 -16.45 15.76 -7.18
CA LYS A 376 -15.04 15.45 -6.90
C LYS A 376 -14.77 13.95 -6.94
N ILE A 377 -15.67 13.12 -6.40
CA ILE A 377 -15.54 11.65 -6.43
C ILE A 377 -15.56 11.14 -7.88
N TYR A 378 -16.52 11.57 -8.70
CA TYR A 378 -16.56 11.22 -10.14
C TYR A 378 -15.31 11.70 -10.89
N LEU A 379 -14.87 12.93 -10.66
CA LEU A 379 -13.66 13.50 -11.28
C LEU A 379 -12.40 12.73 -10.87
N ASN A 380 -12.27 12.38 -9.59
CA ASN A 380 -11.14 11.61 -9.08
C ASN A 380 -11.10 10.22 -9.72
N ILE A 381 -12.25 9.56 -9.84
CA ILE A 381 -12.35 8.24 -10.48
C ILE A 381 -12.06 8.29 -11.97
N LYS A 382 -12.53 9.34 -12.66
CA LYS A 382 -12.17 9.62 -14.06
C LYS A 382 -10.66 9.80 -14.23
N ASN A 383 -10.01 10.40 -13.25
CA ASN A 383 -8.55 10.58 -13.18
C ASN A 383 -7.80 9.36 -12.60
N GLY A 384 -8.48 8.22 -12.44
CA GLY A 384 -7.86 6.96 -12.04
C GLY A 384 -7.73 6.73 -10.54
N SER A 385 -8.36 7.56 -9.70
CA SER A 385 -8.56 7.25 -8.28
C SER A 385 -9.56 6.10 -8.12
N TYR A 386 -9.36 5.24 -7.14
CA TYR A 386 -10.30 4.16 -6.79
C TYR A 386 -11.20 4.53 -5.62
N LYS A 387 -10.89 5.63 -4.93
CA LYS A 387 -11.65 6.12 -3.78
C LYS A 387 -13.05 6.54 -4.20
N GLY A 388 -14.06 5.91 -3.58
CA GLY A 388 -15.47 6.13 -3.90
C GLY A 388 -15.99 5.29 -5.07
N ARG A 389 -15.21 4.35 -5.62
CA ARG A 389 -15.65 3.54 -6.76
C ARG A 389 -16.83 2.64 -6.43
N ARG A 390 -16.85 2.06 -5.22
CA ARG A 390 -18.01 1.33 -4.69
C ARG A 390 -19.28 2.17 -4.68
N LEU A 391 -19.16 3.46 -4.33
CA LEU A 391 -20.28 4.39 -4.41
C LEU A 391 -20.71 4.59 -5.86
N ILE A 392 -19.78 4.81 -6.80
CA ILE A 392 -20.10 4.95 -8.22
C ILE A 392 -20.72 3.67 -8.79
N ASP A 393 -20.29 2.47 -8.40
CA ASP A 393 -20.87 1.21 -8.88
C ASP A 393 -22.34 1.09 -8.49
N HIS A 394 -22.69 1.57 -7.30
CA HIS A 394 -24.08 1.69 -6.84
C HIS A 394 -24.87 2.74 -7.63
N LEU A 395 -24.26 3.89 -7.93
CA LEU A 395 -24.90 5.00 -8.64
C LEU A 395 -25.02 4.79 -10.16
N GLY A 396 -24.14 3.97 -10.73
CA GLY A 396 -23.98 3.76 -12.17
C GLY A 396 -22.89 4.63 -12.78
N GLU A 397 -22.25 4.10 -13.83
CA GLU A 397 -21.28 4.83 -14.65
C GLU A 397 -21.96 5.96 -15.44
N LEU A 398 -21.23 7.06 -15.64
CA LEU A 398 -21.67 8.15 -16.51
C LEU A 398 -21.68 7.66 -17.95
N LYS A 399 -22.70 8.06 -18.71
CA LYS A 399 -22.74 7.77 -20.13
C LYS A 399 -21.84 8.78 -20.84
N THR A 400 -20.74 8.30 -21.41
CA THR A 400 -19.95 9.07 -22.38
C THR A 400 -20.70 9.08 -23.71
N GLU A 401 -20.97 10.27 -24.24
CA GLU A 401 -21.45 10.46 -25.62
C GLU A 401 -20.38 10.10 -26.64
#